data_AF-A0A2H5FRH7-F1
#
_entry.id   AF-A0A2H5FRH7-F1
#
_cell.length_a   1.000
_cell.length_b   1.000
_cell.length_c   1.000
_cell.angle_alpha   90.00
_cell.angle_beta   90.00
_cell.angle_gamma   90.00
#
_symmetry.space_group_name_H-M   'P 1'
#
loop_
_entity.id
_entity.type
_entity.pdbx_description
1 polymer ?
#
loop_
_entity_poly.entity_id
_entity_poly.type
_entity_poly.pdbx_seq_one_letter_code
_entity_poly.pdbx_strand_id
1 'polypeptide(L)'
;MKVITTAGNKGGIGKSTIALTLAQYLAKCKNMKGAFIDLDPQGNSSSSLIPTTRDPAHPTGYMPKAHPEWDPNNLPEDDPHWDGVSSIADIFIGKSIYPYPTWVDNLHCFPSFASLLEDAQRVLKVDVKEKVINRLKEFTEMLSTHSDYQFVIIDTNPQFGPLTMAGLRAATHGLLPTELEQYGINGTIGMIQAISQEQLRRVKDDTIKIAGILPNQVRKTAVHTKFLNDLRSIEKSEEWLLPPIAQRTIYSELVVEDAKPNCVFNLPQTHLARIESEKWCSYVYDRVFHNVYNKIEEKEASYG
;
A
#
# COMPACT_ATOMS: atom_id res chain seq x y z
N MET A 1 -3.18 16.36 -1.95
CA MET A 1 -3.00 14.90 -2.15
C MET A 1 -3.01 14.17 -0.81
N LYS A 2 -3.51 12.93 -0.75
CA LYS A 2 -3.42 12.06 0.44
C LYS A 2 -2.48 10.89 0.19
N VAL A 3 -1.54 10.64 1.09
CA VAL A 3 -0.61 9.49 1.03
C VAL A 3 -1.04 8.46 2.06
N ILE A 4 -1.41 7.26 1.62
CA ILE A 4 -1.88 6.17 2.46
C ILE A 4 -0.88 5.02 2.37
N THR A 5 -0.26 4.64 3.50
CA THR A 5 0.66 3.50 3.53
C THR A 5 -0.02 2.30 4.20
N THR A 6 0.08 1.13 3.58
CA THR A 6 -0.27 -0.12 4.23
C THR A 6 0.91 -0.62 5.04
N ALA A 7 0.71 -0.75 6.35
CA ALA A 7 1.79 -0.98 7.29
C ALA A 7 1.49 -2.21 8.15
N GLY A 8 2.44 -3.14 8.27
CA GLY A 8 2.29 -4.34 9.08
C GLY A 8 3.53 -5.22 9.11
N ASN A 9 3.90 -5.71 10.29
CA ASN A 9 5.17 -6.40 10.55
C ASN A 9 5.11 -7.93 10.36
N LYS A 10 4.11 -8.45 9.65
CA LYS A 10 3.96 -9.88 9.35
C LYS A 10 3.77 -10.08 7.83
N GLY A 11 4.45 -11.09 7.29
CA GLY A 11 4.24 -11.57 5.92
C GLY A 11 2.90 -12.31 5.81
N GLY A 12 2.30 -12.33 4.63
CA GLY A 12 1.09 -13.14 4.37
C GLY A 12 -0.24 -12.58 4.92
N ILE A 13 -0.26 -11.44 5.61
CA ILE A 13 -1.48 -10.83 6.16
C ILE A 13 -2.35 -10.09 5.11
N GLY A 14 -1.98 -10.13 3.83
CA GLY A 14 -2.72 -9.51 2.73
C GLY A 14 -2.48 -8.01 2.52
N LYS A 15 -1.34 -7.45 2.94
CA LYS A 15 -1.00 -6.02 2.77
C LYS A 15 -1.11 -5.55 1.32
N SER A 16 -0.40 -6.21 0.41
CA SER A 16 -0.41 -5.93 -1.03
C SER A 16 -1.81 -6.02 -1.63
N THR A 17 -2.56 -7.08 -1.31
CA THR A 17 -3.96 -7.23 -1.75
C THR A 17 -4.84 -6.07 -1.27
N ILE A 18 -4.71 -5.67 0.00
CA ILE A 18 -5.47 -4.55 0.57
C ILE A 18 -5.06 -3.22 -0.07
N ALA A 19 -3.76 -2.99 -0.26
CA ALA A 19 -3.23 -1.80 -0.92
C ALA A 19 -3.79 -1.68 -2.36
N LEU A 20 -3.69 -2.76 -3.14
CA LEU A 20 -4.20 -2.83 -4.51
C LEU A 20 -5.71 -2.62 -4.54
N THR A 21 -6.45 -3.27 -3.65
CA THR A 21 -7.90 -3.14 -3.57
C THR A 21 -8.32 -1.69 -3.28
N LEU A 22 -7.65 -1.01 -2.34
CA LEU A 22 -7.94 0.38 -2.05
C LEU A 22 -7.61 1.30 -3.24
N ALA A 23 -6.45 1.10 -3.88
CA ALA A 23 -6.06 1.87 -5.06
C ALA A 23 -7.06 1.71 -6.20
N GLN A 24 -7.47 0.48 -6.48
CA GLN A 24 -8.48 0.15 -7.49
C GLN A 24 -9.84 0.75 -7.13
N TYR A 25 -10.24 0.76 -5.86
CA TYR A 25 -11.49 1.39 -5.43
C TYR A 25 -11.47 2.90 -5.67
N LEU A 26 -10.42 3.59 -5.24
CA LEU A 26 -10.30 5.04 -5.41
C LEU A 26 -10.26 5.41 -6.90
N ALA A 27 -9.52 4.65 -7.71
CA ALA A 27 -9.44 4.89 -9.15
C ALA A 27 -10.73 4.55 -9.90
N LYS A 28 -11.23 3.32 -9.78
CA LYS A 28 -12.37 2.82 -10.58
C LYS A 28 -13.73 3.24 -10.01
N CYS A 29 -13.91 3.19 -8.70
CA CYS A 29 -15.22 3.41 -8.06
C CYS A 29 -15.43 4.87 -7.65
N LYS A 30 -14.36 5.62 -7.34
CA LYS A 30 -14.44 7.06 -7.02
C LYS A 30 -13.96 7.97 -8.15
N ASN A 31 -13.48 7.40 -9.26
CA ASN A 31 -12.96 8.14 -10.41
C ASN A 31 -11.87 9.16 -10.02
N MET A 32 -11.01 8.77 -9.08
CA MET A 32 -9.93 9.63 -8.59
C MET A 32 -8.63 9.28 -9.29
N LYS A 33 -7.85 10.30 -9.64
CA LYS A 33 -6.51 10.07 -10.18
C LYS A 33 -5.50 9.85 -9.06
N GLY A 34 -4.66 8.84 -9.18
CA GLY A 34 -3.66 8.55 -8.16
C GLY A 34 -2.53 7.67 -8.63
N ALA A 35 -1.62 7.38 -7.70
CA ALA A 35 -0.47 6.53 -7.95
C ALA A 35 -0.37 5.39 -6.92
N PHE A 36 0.17 4.27 -7.37
CA PHE A 36 0.56 3.15 -6.54
C PHE A 36 2.09 3.06 -6.49
N ILE A 37 2.65 3.03 -5.28
CA ILE A 37 4.08 2.87 -5.04
C ILE A 37 4.32 1.50 -4.40
N ASP A 38 5.12 0.67 -5.05
CA ASP A 38 5.47 -0.66 -4.54
C ASP A 38 6.89 -0.69 -3.95
N LEU A 39 6.98 -0.62 -2.62
CA LEU A 39 8.26 -0.70 -1.89
C LEU A 39 8.59 -2.13 -1.44
N ASP A 40 7.85 -3.15 -1.86
CA ASP A 40 8.25 -4.53 -1.61
C ASP A 40 9.25 -4.99 -2.68
N PRO A 41 10.50 -5.35 -2.33
CA PRO A 41 11.45 -5.90 -3.30
C PRO A 41 10.93 -7.12 -4.07
N GLN A 42 9.95 -7.85 -3.55
CA GLN A 42 9.35 -8.96 -4.29
C GLN A 42 8.54 -8.50 -5.51
N GLY A 43 7.96 -7.30 -5.47
CA GLY A 43 7.29 -6.69 -6.63
C GLY A 43 5.98 -7.31 -7.06
N ASN A 44 5.31 -8.06 -6.17
CA ASN A 44 4.05 -8.73 -6.49
C ASN A 44 2.93 -7.74 -6.87
N SER A 45 2.89 -6.58 -6.22
CA SER A 45 1.90 -5.55 -6.53
C SER A 45 2.16 -4.94 -7.90
N SER A 46 3.42 -4.64 -8.20
CA SER A 46 3.86 -4.15 -9.51
C SER A 46 3.49 -5.13 -10.63
N SER A 47 3.79 -6.42 -10.47
CA SER A 47 3.48 -7.45 -11.47
C SER A 47 1.99 -7.61 -11.73
N SER A 48 1.14 -7.25 -10.75
CA SER A 48 -0.32 -7.29 -10.92
C SER A 48 -0.86 -6.08 -11.68
N LEU A 49 -0.10 -4.98 -11.81
CA LEU A 49 -0.55 -3.71 -12.40
C LEU A 49 0.05 -3.41 -13.77
N ILE A 50 1.30 -3.83 -14.01
CA ILE A 50 2.07 -3.50 -15.21
C ILE A 50 2.87 -4.71 -15.73
N PRO A 51 3.33 -4.69 -16.99
CA PRO A 51 4.24 -5.71 -17.50
C PRO A 51 5.57 -5.71 -16.73
N THR A 52 5.92 -6.87 -16.18
CA THR A 52 7.19 -7.09 -15.45
C THR A 52 7.92 -8.32 -15.97
N THR A 53 9.15 -8.53 -15.49
CA THR A 53 9.93 -9.75 -15.69
C THR A 53 10.65 -10.11 -14.41
N ARG A 54 11.12 -11.36 -14.28
CA ARG A 54 11.99 -11.75 -13.15
C ARG A 54 13.28 -10.96 -13.19
N ASP A 55 13.70 -10.47 -12.03
CA ASP A 55 14.98 -9.81 -11.87
C ASP A 55 16.11 -10.86 -11.94
N PRO A 56 17.03 -10.78 -12.92
CA PRO A 56 18.13 -11.73 -13.04
C PRO A 56 19.08 -11.73 -11.83
N ALA A 57 19.24 -10.59 -11.16
CA ALA A 57 20.07 -10.44 -9.96
C ALA A 57 19.33 -10.90 -8.70
N HIS A 58 17.99 -10.98 -8.75
CA HIS A 58 17.16 -11.41 -7.64
C HIS A 58 15.96 -12.27 -8.11
N PRO A 59 16.17 -13.57 -8.41
CA PRO A 59 15.21 -14.39 -9.16
C PRO A 59 13.84 -14.59 -8.51
N THR A 60 13.70 -14.34 -7.20
CA THR A 60 12.42 -14.42 -6.49
C THR A 60 11.57 -13.15 -6.63
N GLY A 61 12.18 -12.03 -7.02
CA GLY A 61 11.51 -10.75 -7.23
C GLY A 61 11.32 -10.39 -8.70
N TYR A 62 10.66 -9.25 -8.93
CA TYR A 62 10.40 -8.70 -10.26
C TYR A 62 11.17 -7.40 -10.50
N MET A 63 11.36 -7.10 -11.78
CA MET A 63 11.75 -5.80 -12.30
C MET A 63 10.77 -5.34 -13.39
N PRO A 64 10.58 -4.04 -13.60
CA PRO A 64 9.71 -3.54 -14.65
C PRO A 64 10.31 -3.84 -16.04
N LYS A 65 9.44 -4.05 -17.03
CA LYS A 65 9.84 -4.02 -18.45
C LYS A 65 10.06 -2.58 -18.92
N ALA A 66 10.56 -2.42 -20.14
CA ALA A 66 10.70 -1.10 -20.77
C ALA A 66 9.38 -0.33 -20.70
N HIS A 67 9.48 0.95 -20.34
CA HIS A 67 8.37 1.87 -20.22
C HIS A 67 7.66 2.01 -21.56
N PRO A 68 6.31 2.02 -21.61
CA PRO A 68 5.57 2.07 -22.87
C PRO A 68 5.88 3.29 -23.74
N GLU A 69 6.29 4.39 -23.11
CA GLU A 69 6.65 5.65 -23.77
C GLU A 69 8.15 5.79 -24.06
N TRP A 70 8.96 4.78 -23.72
CA TRP A 70 10.40 4.84 -24.01
C TRP A 70 10.67 4.61 -25.50
N ASP A 71 11.40 5.54 -26.10
CA ASP A 71 11.94 5.43 -27.45
C ASP A 71 13.43 5.81 -27.43
N PRO A 72 14.36 4.89 -27.76
CA PRO A 72 15.79 5.19 -27.78
C PRO A 72 16.18 6.29 -28.79
N ASN A 73 15.31 6.63 -29.74
CA ASN A 73 15.54 7.70 -30.71
C ASN A 73 14.91 9.04 -30.30
N ASN A 74 14.14 9.08 -29.20
CA ASN A 74 13.43 10.25 -28.73
C ASN A 74 13.42 10.29 -27.19
N LEU A 75 14.60 10.54 -26.61
CA LEU A 75 14.79 10.60 -25.16
C LEU A 75 14.39 11.98 -24.60
N PRO A 76 13.96 12.06 -23.33
CA PRO A 76 13.71 13.33 -22.66
C PRO A 76 14.96 14.23 -22.66
N GLU A 77 14.78 15.52 -22.93
CA GLU A 77 15.89 16.49 -22.96
C GLU A 77 16.62 16.58 -21.61
N ASP A 78 15.88 16.42 -20.52
CA ASP A 78 16.37 16.43 -19.14
C ASP A 78 16.91 15.07 -18.65
N ASP A 79 16.76 14.01 -19.45
CA ASP A 79 17.30 12.68 -19.17
C ASP A 79 17.75 11.94 -20.45
N PRO A 80 18.83 12.41 -21.10
CA PRO A 80 19.32 11.85 -22.35
C PRO A 80 19.97 10.47 -22.20
N HIS A 81 19.99 9.91 -20.98
CA HIS A 81 20.56 8.59 -20.69
C HIS A 81 19.51 7.61 -20.17
N TRP A 82 18.22 7.93 -20.29
CA TRP A 82 17.16 7.04 -19.84
C TRP A 82 17.20 5.70 -20.58
N ASP A 83 17.43 4.63 -19.81
CA ASP A 83 17.55 3.25 -20.30
C ASP A 83 16.18 2.58 -20.56
N GLY A 84 15.10 3.34 -20.41
CA GLY A 84 13.74 2.89 -20.63
C GLY A 84 13.12 2.13 -19.47
N VAL A 85 13.85 1.91 -18.38
CA VAL A 85 13.29 1.30 -17.18
C VAL A 85 13.12 2.40 -16.13
N SER A 86 12.03 2.34 -15.37
CA SER A 86 11.87 3.20 -14.20
C SER A 86 11.27 2.42 -13.04
N SER A 87 11.68 2.76 -11.83
CA SER A 87 11.22 2.12 -10.60
C SER A 87 11.25 3.10 -9.45
N ILE A 88 10.49 2.83 -8.40
CA ILE A 88 10.56 3.64 -7.18
C ILE A 88 11.97 3.63 -6.56
N ALA A 89 12.79 2.62 -6.84
CA ALA A 89 14.16 2.58 -6.33
C ALA A 89 15.05 3.70 -6.87
N ASP A 90 14.72 4.24 -8.05
CA ASP A 90 15.49 5.29 -8.74
C ASP A 90 15.60 6.56 -7.90
N ILE A 91 14.60 6.85 -7.06
CA ILE A 91 14.64 8.00 -6.15
C ILE A 91 15.83 7.90 -5.19
N PHE A 92 16.21 6.69 -4.76
CA PHE A 92 17.29 6.48 -3.79
C PHE A 92 18.69 6.60 -4.38
N ILE A 93 18.81 6.46 -5.71
CA ILE A 93 20.08 6.55 -6.44
C ILE A 93 20.18 7.83 -7.28
N GLY A 94 19.18 8.72 -7.20
CA GLY A 94 19.20 10.03 -7.84
C GLY A 94 18.96 9.99 -9.35
N LYS A 95 18.34 8.92 -9.85
CA LYS A 95 17.85 8.84 -11.24
C LYS A 95 16.48 9.51 -11.37
N SER A 96 16.16 9.94 -12.59
CA SER A 96 14.80 10.36 -12.95
C SER A 96 13.82 9.20 -12.81
N ILE A 97 12.56 9.52 -12.57
CA ILE A 97 11.51 8.53 -12.33
C ILE A 97 10.28 8.86 -13.17
N TYR A 98 9.74 7.83 -13.82
CA TYR A 98 8.61 7.92 -14.74
C TYR A 98 7.49 6.98 -14.28
N PRO A 99 6.25 7.48 -14.11
CA PRO A 99 5.11 6.64 -13.73
C PRO A 99 4.66 5.76 -14.89
N TYR A 100 4.51 4.45 -14.65
CA TYR A 100 3.93 3.55 -15.65
C TYR A 100 2.40 3.67 -15.68
N PRO A 101 1.78 3.70 -16.88
CA PRO A 101 0.33 3.49 -16.98
C PRO A 101 0.00 2.05 -16.56
N THR A 102 -1.16 1.87 -15.92
CA THR A 102 -1.66 0.54 -15.53
C THR A 102 -2.89 0.17 -16.35
N TRP A 103 -3.34 -1.09 -16.27
CA TRP A 103 -4.63 -1.49 -16.83
C TRP A 103 -5.84 -0.91 -16.06
N VAL A 104 -5.60 -0.23 -14.94
CA VAL A 104 -6.62 0.51 -14.18
C VAL A 104 -6.59 1.97 -14.60
N ASP A 105 -7.65 2.42 -15.28
CA ASP A 105 -7.82 3.84 -15.62
C ASP A 105 -7.66 4.74 -14.38
N ASN A 106 -7.03 5.91 -14.56
CA ASN A 106 -6.71 6.89 -13.51
C ASN A 106 -5.71 6.42 -12.43
N LEU A 107 -5.08 5.25 -12.59
CA LEU A 107 -4.06 4.76 -11.68
C LEU A 107 -2.73 4.57 -12.42
N HIS A 108 -1.69 5.26 -11.95
CA HIS A 108 -0.31 5.02 -12.37
C HIS A 108 0.44 4.17 -11.34
N CYS A 109 1.52 3.52 -11.77
CA CYS A 109 2.37 2.70 -10.93
C CYS A 109 3.82 3.21 -10.94
N PHE A 110 4.41 3.35 -9.75
CA PHE A 110 5.85 3.44 -9.55
C PHE A 110 6.32 2.06 -9.07
N PRO A 111 6.76 1.20 -10.00
CA PRO A 111 6.96 -0.22 -9.69
C PRO A 111 8.22 -0.45 -8.86
N SER A 112 8.26 -1.61 -8.22
CA SER A 112 9.44 -2.13 -7.55
C SER A 112 10.53 -2.51 -8.55
N PHE A 113 11.79 -2.47 -8.12
CA PHE A 113 12.88 -3.21 -8.75
C PHE A 113 13.59 -4.01 -7.66
N ALA A 114 13.49 -5.34 -7.74
CA ALA A 114 13.87 -6.23 -6.65
C ALA A 114 15.27 -5.98 -6.09
N SER A 115 16.31 -6.15 -6.91
CA SER A 115 17.71 -5.96 -6.49
C SER A 115 17.98 -4.55 -5.94
N LEU A 116 17.47 -3.50 -6.58
CA LEU A 116 17.69 -2.12 -6.13
C LEU A 116 17.01 -1.80 -4.79
N LEU A 117 15.78 -2.30 -4.57
CA LEU A 117 15.09 -2.12 -3.29
C LEU A 117 15.69 -3.00 -2.18
N GLU A 118 16.20 -4.19 -2.50
CA GLU A 118 16.97 -4.99 -1.54
C GLU A 118 18.20 -4.22 -1.04
N ASP A 119 18.93 -3.57 -1.94
CA ASP A 119 20.10 -2.75 -1.58
C ASP A 119 19.70 -1.58 -0.67
N ALA A 120 18.61 -0.87 -1.00
CA ALA A 120 18.08 0.19 -0.16
C ALA A 120 17.63 -0.30 1.23
N GLN A 121 17.10 -1.51 1.32
CA GLN A 121 16.67 -2.13 2.58
C GLN A 121 17.86 -2.55 3.46
N ARG A 122 18.99 -2.97 2.87
CA ARG A 122 20.19 -3.47 3.58
C ARG A 122 21.13 -2.37 4.08
N VAL A 123 20.78 -1.10 3.93
CA VAL A 123 21.59 0.03 4.40
C VAL A 123 21.75 0.01 5.93
N LEU A 124 23.00 -0.13 6.39
CA LEU A 124 23.35 -0.16 7.82
C LEU A 124 23.79 1.20 8.39
N LYS A 125 24.38 2.06 7.55
CA LYS A 125 24.90 3.37 7.99
C LYS A 125 23.73 4.30 8.34
N VAL A 126 23.72 4.82 9.56
CA VAL A 126 22.62 5.65 10.10
C VAL A 126 22.30 6.84 9.20
N ASP A 127 23.31 7.60 8.78
CA ASP A 127 23.10 8.79 7.94
C ASP A 127 22.51 8.44 6.56
N VAL A 128 22.89 7.29 6.00
CA VAL A 128 22.34 6.81 4.73
C VAL A 128 20.91 6.33 4.93
N LYS A 129 20.61 5.66 6.05
CA LYS A 129 19.25 5.22 6.40
C LYS A 129 18.29 6.40 6.53
N GLU A 130 18.67 7.48 7.20
CA GLU A 130 17.82 8.68 7.29
C GLU A 130 17.60 9.34 5.91
N LYS A 131 18.62 9.35 5.03
CA LYS A 131 18.45 9.81 3.64
C LYS A 131 17.42 8.96 2.88
N VAL A 132 17.50 7.63 2.96
CA VAL A 132 16.53 6.72 2.33
C VAL A 132 15.11 7.01 2.85
N ILE A 133 14.96 7.17 4.17
CA ILE A 133 13.66 7.45 4.79
C ILE A 133 13.06 8.78 4.31
N ASN A 134 13.88 9.84 4.21
CA ASN A 134 13.40 11.17 3.80
C ASN A 134 13.11 11.24 2.30
N ARG A 135 13.84 10.50 1.47
CA ARG A 135 13.72 10.58 0.00
C ARG A 135 12.32 10.25 -0.51
N LEU A 136 11.63 9.31 0.13
CA LEU A 136 10.25 9.00 -0.25
C LEU A 136 9.28 10.14 0.10
N LYS A 137 9.48 10.82 1.23
CA LYS A 137 8.67 12.00 1.60
C LYS A 137 8.89 13.12 0.57
N GLU A 138 10.14 13.45 0.28
CA GLU A 138 10.50 14.44 -0.75
C GLU A 138 9.84 14.11 -2.09
N PHE A 139 9.90 12.85 -2.51
CA PHE A 139 9.26 12.39 -3.74
C PHE A 139 7.74 12.57 -3.71
N THR A 140 7.06 12.18 -2.63
CA THR A 140 5.60 12.38 -2.51
C THR A 140 5.20 13.85 -2.42
N GLU A 141 6.03 14.72 -1.85
CA GLU A 141 5.83 16.18 -1.86
C GLU A 141 5.99 16.76 -3.27
N MET A 142 6.99 16.30 -4.01
CA MET A 142 7.15 16.64 -5.43
C MET A 142 5.93 16.20 -6.25
N LEU A 143 5.45 14.96 -6.06
CA LEU A 143 4.21 14.50 -6.71
C LEU A 143 3.02 15.40 -6.35
N SER A 144 2.91 15.82 -5.09
CA SER A 144 1.80 16.68 -4.64
C SER A 144 1.76 18.06 -5.31
N THR A 145 2.89 18.52 -5.83
CA THR A 145 3.06 19.86 -6.43
C THR A 145 3.12 19.82 -7.95
N HIS A 146 3.59 18.72 -8.54
CA HIS A 146 3.86 18.59 -9.98
C HIS A 146 2.94 17.57 -10.68
N SER A 147 1.95 17.03 -9.98
CA SER A 147 0.94 16.14 -10.57
C SER A 147 -0.46 16.52 -10.11
N ASP A 148 -1.46 15.98 -10.78
CA ASP A 148 -2.88 16.06 -10.44
C ASP A 148 -3.35 14.86 -9.59
N TYR A 149 -2.42 14.11 -8.98
CA TYR A 149 -2.78 13.00 -8.11
C TYR A 149 -3.53 13.46 -6.86
N GLN A 150 -4.71 12.89 -6.66
CA GLN A 150 -5.52 13.08 -5.47
C GLN A 150 -5.05 12.17 -4.33
N PHE A 151 -4.52 10.99 -4.66
CA PHE A 151 -4.03 10.01 -3.70
C PHE A 151 -2.76 9.29 -4.16
N VAL A 152 -2.01 8.78 -3.18
CA VAL A 152 -0.92 7.82 -3.35
C VAL A 152 -1.13 6.66 -2.38
N ILE A 153 -1.09 5.43 -2.88
CA ILE A 153 -1.04 4.21 -2.05
C ILE A 153 0.40 3.70 -2.03
N ILE A 154 0.92 3.40 -0.84
CA ILE A 154 2.26 2.82 -0.65
C ILE A 154 2.10 1.42 -0.08
N ASP A 155 2.47 0.41 -0.86
CA ASP A 155 2.64 -0.97 -0.39
C ASP A 155 4.06 -1.17 0.14
N THR A 156 4.20 -1.87 1.27
CA THR A 156 5.48 -2.04 1.97
C THR A 156 5.79 -3.49 2.26
N ASN A 157 7.08 -3.83 2.22
CA ASN A 157 7.62 -5.11 2.66
C ASN A 157 7.22 -5.42 4.13
N PRO A 158 6.92 -6.68 4.50
CA PRO A 158 6.70 -7.10 5.89
C PRO A 158 7.85 -6.85 6.88
N GLN A 159 9.09 -6.74 6.42
CA GLN A 159 10.28 -6.52 7.24
C GLN A 159 10.39 -5.07 7.67
N PHE A 160 10.28 -4.81 8.97
CA PHE A 160 10.46 -3.49 9.52
C PHE A 160 11.90 -2.99 9.30
N GLY A 161 12.06 -1.99 8.44
CA GLY A 161 13.37 -1.46 8.07
C GLY A 161 13.29 -0.10 7.38
N PRO A 162 14.35 0.33 6.67
CA PRO A 162 14.41 1.63 6.01
C PRO A 162 13.20 1.92 5.09
N LEU A 163 12.75 0.95 4.29
CA LEU A 163 11.65 1.15 3.34
C LEU A 163 10.28 1.29 4.04
N THR A 164 9.98 0.47 5.05
CA THR A 164 8.76 0.62 5.86
C THR A 164 8.74 1.97 6.59
N MET A 165 9.89 2.40 7.12
CA MET A 165 10.02 3.71 7.76
C MET A 165 9.89 4.86 6.74
N ALA A 166 10.40 4.70 5.52
CA ALA A 166 10.19 5.65 4.43
C ALA A 166 8.69 5.78 4.11
N GLY A 167 7.98 4.65 4.00
CA GLY A 167 6.53 4.61 3.81
C GLY A 167 5.77 5.36 4.90
N LEU A 168 6.10 5.12 6.18
CA LEU A 168 5.54 5.87 7.30
C LEU A 168 5.89 7.36 7.23
N ARG A 169 7.16 7.71 6.95
CA ARG A 169 7.65 9.10 6.82
C ARG A 169 6.90 9.87 5.74
N ALA A 170 6.58 9.24 4.61
CA ALA A 170 5.81 9.84 3.53
C ALA A 170 4.29 9.91 3.81
N ALA A 171 3.78 9.03 4.68
CA ALA A 171 2.35 8.86 4.87
C ALA A 171 1.68 10.07 5.54
N THR A 172 0.46 10.35 5.06
CA THR A 172 -0.55 11.13 5.78
C THR A 172 -1.49 10.22 6.59
N HIS A 173 -1.65 8.98 6.14
CA HIS A 173 -2.51 7.99 6.76
C HIS A 173 -1.87 6.60 6.79
N GLY A 174 -1.98 5.89 7.91
CA GLY A 174 -1.64 4.49 8.04
C GLY A 174 -2.87 3.59 7.95
N LEU A 175 -2.84 2.59 7.08
CA LEU A 175 -3.82 1.49 7.02
C LEU A 175 -3.13 0.24 7.56
N LEU A 176 -3.74 -0.41 8.56
CA LEU A 176 -3.13 -1.49 9.34
C LEU A 176 -3.90 -2.79 9.09
N PRO A 177 -3.51 -3.60 8.09
CA PRO A 177 -3.99 -4.98 7.96
C PRO A 177 -3.63 -5.80 9.19
N THR A 178 -4.60 -6.54 9.72
CA THR A 178 -4.42 -7.33 10.94
C THR A 178 -4.98 -8.73 10.76
N GLU A 179 -4.13 -9.73 10.86
CA GLU A 179 -4.57 -11.11 11.00
C GLU A 179 -5.03 -11.36 12.44
N LEU A 180 -6.16 -12.05 12.62
CA LEU A 180 -6.75 -12.35 13.93
C LEU A 180 -6.05 -13.52 14.62
N GLU A 181 -4.78 -13.30 14.97
CA GLU A 181 -3.93 -14.18 15.77
C GLU A 181 -3.10 -13.34 16.74
N GLN A 182 -2.56 -13.96 17.80
CA GLN A 182 -1.77 -13.26 18.82
C GLN A 182 -0.63 -12.40 18.23
N TYR A 183 0.12 -12.94 17.27
CA TYR A 183 1.20 -12.19 16.62
C TYR A 183 0.70 -11.06 15.72
N GLY A 184 -0.48 -11.21 15.10
CA GLY A 184 -1.10 -10.17 14.29
C GLY A 184 -1.57 -8.97 15.14
N ILE A 185 -2.14 -9.25 16.31
CA ILE A 185 -2.53 -8.22 17.29
C ILE A 185 -1.27 -7.48 17.79
N ASN A 186 -0.25 -8.21 18.22
CA ASN A 186 1.01 -7.61 18.68
C ASN A 186 1.66 -6.76 17.59
N GLY A 187 1.64 -7.24 16.33
CA GLY A 187 2.12 -6.48 15.18
C GLY A 187 1.35 -5.17 14.97
N THR A 188 0.03 -5.18 15.15
CA THR A 188 -0.82 -3.98 15.05
C THR A 188 -0.46 -2.96 16.13
N ILE A 189 -0.29 -3.41 17.38
CA ILE A 189 0.15 -2.55 18.50
C ILE A 189 1.51 -1.92 18.18
N GLY A 190 2.47 -2.73 17.70
CA GLY A 190 3.79 -2.24 17.30
C GLY A 190 3.73 -1.18 16.20
N MET A 191 2.82 -1.31 15.23
CA MET A 191 2.63 -0.29 14.18
C MET A 191 1.97 0.99 14.69
N ILE A 192 1.01 0.90 15.60
CA ILE A 192 0.43 2.09 16.26
C ILE A 192 1.52 2.84 17.03
N GLN A 193 2.40 2.12 17.72
CA GLN A 193 3.56 2.71 18.40
C GLN A 193 4.54 3.33 17.39
N ALA A 194 4.86 2.66 16.29
CA ALA A 194 5.74 3.19 15.26
C ALA A 194 5.21 4.48 14.64
N ILE A 195 3.90 4.54 14.33
CA ILE A 195 3.23 5.76 13.85
C ILE A 195 3.32 6.87 14.91
N SER A 196 3.08 6.53 16.18
CA SER A 196 3.16 7.50 17.27
C SER A 196 4.58 8.06 17.45
N GLN A 197 5.61 7.20 17.35
CA GLN A 197 7.00 7.62 17.43
C GLN A 197 7.42 8.50 16.25
N GLU A 198 6.95 8.16 15.05
CA GLU A 198 7.17 8.96 13.86
C GLU A 198 6.46 10.33 13.97
N GLN A 199 5.25 10.37 14.54
CA GLN A 199 4.52 11.62 14.79
C GLN A 199 5.29 12.58 15.73
N LEU A 200 6.00 12.06 16.73
CA LEU A 200 6.80 12.88 17.66
C LEU A 200 7.93 13.64 16.94
N ARG A 201 8.35 13.19 15.75
CA ARG A 201 9.37 13.86 14.94
C ARG A 201 8.80 14.95 14.03
N ARG A 202 7.47 15.04 13.91
CA ARG A 202 6.79 15.93 12.97
C ARG A 202 6.29 17.20 13.63
N VAL A 203 6.20 18.25 12.84
CA VAL A 203 5.49 19.48 13.22
C VAL A 203 3.98 19.20 13.30
N LYS A 204 3.26 20.03 14.06
CA LYS A 204 1.83 19.81 14.37
C LYS A 204 0.93 19.71 13.13
N ASP A 205 1.28 20.35 12.03
CA ASP A 205 0.46 20.37 10.81
C ASP A 205 0.76 19.20 9.85
N ASP A 206 1.82 18.42 10.11
CA ASP A 206 2.15 17.18 9.39
C ASP A 206 1.82 15.97 10.28
N THR A 207 0.53 15.65 10.41
CA THR A 207 0.08 14.52 11.22
C THR A 207 -0.13 13.25 10.41
N ILE A 208 0.36 12.11 10.90
CA ILE A 208 -0.11 10.79 10.44
C ILE A 208 -1.36 10.40 11.21
N LYS A 209 -2.46 10.16 10.48
CA LYS A 209 -3.69 9.59 11.05
C LYS A 209 -3.77 8.10 10.80
N ILE A 210 -4.45 7.36 11.65
CA ILE A 210 -4.80 5.97 11.34
C ILE A 210 -6.09 5.99 10.50
N ALA A 211 -6.00 5.52 9.25
CA ALA A 211 -7.16 5.35 8.37
C ALA A 211 -8.00 4.16 8.83
N GLY A 212 -7.34 3.10 9.30
CA GLY A 212 -8.02 2.06 10.04
C GLY A 212 -7.18 0.82 10.33
N ILE A 213 -7.72 -0.01 11.20
CA ILE A 213 -7.26 -1.36 11.51
C ILE A 213 -8.21 -2.31 10.80
N LEU A 214 -7.70 -3.10 9.86
CA LEU A 214 -8.50 -3.96 8.99
C LEU A 214 -8.28 -5.43 9.35
N PRO A 215 -9.18 -6.05 10.12
CA PRO A 215 -9.13 -7.48 10.36
C PRO A 215 -9.28 -8.24 9.05
N ASN A 216 -8.28 -9.05 8.71
CA ASN A 216 -8.20 -9.78 7.46
C ASN A 216 -8.19 -11.29 7.70
N GLN A 217 -8.58 -12.04 6.66
CA GLN A 217 -8.64 -13.50 6.65
C GLN A 217 -9.45 -14.07 7.83
N VAL A 218 -10.55 -13.39 8.16
CA VAL A 218 -11.35 -13.75 9.33
C VAL A 218 -12.15 -15.02 9.06
N ARG A 219 -12.08 -15.95 10.00
CA ARG A 219 -12.85 -17.20 10.03
C ARG A 219 -13.88 -17.14 11.16
N LYS A 220 -15.04 -17.76 10.95
CA LYS A 220 -16.10 -17.85 11.95
C LYS A 220 -15.76 -18.87 13.03
N THR A 221 -14.90 -18.47 13.97
CA THR A 221 -14.45 -19.30 15.09
C THR A 221 -14.48 -18.50 16.38
N ALA A 222 -14.72 -19.17 17.52
CA ALA A 222 -14.71 -18.51 18.83
C ALA A 222 -13.38 -17.80 19.11
N VAL A 223 -12.26 -18.36 18.61
CA VAL A 223 -10.91 -17.81 18.75
C VAL A 223 -10.79 -16.47 18.00
N HIS A 224 -11.24 -16.39 16.74
CA HIS A 224 -11.21 -15.12 16.00
C HIS A 224 -12.15 -14.07 16.62
N THR A 225 -13.33 -14.48 17.13
CA THR A 225 -14.22 -13.57 17.87
C THR A 225 -13.53 -12.99 19.10
N LYS A 226 -12.80 -13.83 19.85
CA LYS A 226 -11.99 -13.38 20.99
C LYS A 226 -10.93 -12.37 20.54
N PHE A 227 -10.14 -12.68 19.52
CA PHE A 227 -9.09 -11.80 19.01
C PHE A 227 -9.63 -10.46 18.46
N LEU A 228 -10.82 -10.46 17.85
CA LEU A 228 -11.46 -9.22 17.43
C LEU A 228 -11.86 -8.34 18.62
N ASN A 229 -12.33 -8.95 19.72
CA ASN A 229 -12.59 -8.23 20.97
C ASN A 229 -11.30 -7.74 21.64
N ASP A 230 -10.24 -8.54 21.62
CA ASP A 230 -8.92 -8.14 22.12
C ASP A 230 -8.40 -6.91 21.34
N LEU A 231 -8.58 -6.89 20.01
CA LEU A 231 -8.25 -5.71 19.20
C LEU A 231 -9.03 -4.48 19.65
N ARG A 232 -10.36 -4.59 19.82
CA ARG A 232 -11.23 -3.47 20.28
C ARG A 232 -10.82 -2.92 21.65
N SER A 233 -10.21 -3.74 22.49
CA SER A 233 -9.77 -3.33 23.83
C SER A 233 -8.48 -2.50 23.84
N ILE A 234 -7.76 -2.45 22.72
CA ILE A 234 -6.59 -1.58 22.58
C ILE A 234 -7.05 -0.12 22.61
N GLU A 235 -6.37 0.74 23.35
CA GLU A 235 -6.72 2.15 23.48
C GLU A 235 -6.91 2.81 22.09
N LYS A 236 -8.05 3.50 21.90
CA LYS A 236 -8.48 4.17 20.65
C LYS A 236 -8.70 3.29 19.42
N SER A 237 -8.38 1.99 19.49
CA SER A 237 -8.50 1.08 18.34
C SER A 237 -9.93 0.90 17.83
N GLU A 238 -10.94 1.00 18.71
CA GLU A 238 -12.35 0.87 18.34
C GLU A 238 -12.75 1.93 17.30
N GLU A 239 -12.20 3.14 17.39
CA GLU A 239 -12.43 4.25 16.45
C GLU A 239 -11.79 3.97 15.08
N TRP A 240 -10.73 3.18 15.06
CA TRP A 240 -9.96 2.86 13.86
C TRP A 240 -10.37 1.53 13.24
N LEU A 241 -11.08 0.67 13.97
CA LEU A 241 -11.49 -0.63 13.45
C LEU A 241 -12.29 -0.44 12.14
N LEU A 242 -12.00 -1.27 11.14
CA LEU A 242 -12.69 -1.31 9.86
C LEU A 242 -13.57 -2.55 9.76
N PRO A 243 -14.60 -2.54 8.89
CA PRO A 243 -15.35 -3.71 8.55
C PRO A 243 -14.39 -4.86 8.19
N PRO A 244 -14.41 -5.96 8.94
CA PRO A 244 -14.24 -7.29 8.38
C PRO A 244 -13.84 -7.61 6.94
N ILE A 245 -12.78 -8.41 6.75
CA ILE A 245 -12.64 -9.25 5.54
C ILE A 245 -12.58 -10.74 5.90
N ALA A 246 -13.52 -11.53 5.37
CA ALA A 246 -13.52 -12.98 5.53
C ALA A 246 -12.40 -13.64 4.72
N GLN A 247 -11.91 -14.80 5.17
CA GLN A 247 -10.96 -15.60 4.39
C GLN A 247 -11.63 -16.13 3.11
N ARG A 248 -11.13 -15.73 1.94
CA ARG A 248 -11.67 -16.12 0.63
C ARG A 248 -10.52 -16.39 -0.36
N THR A 249 -10.63 -17.45 -1.16
CA THR A 249 -9.63 -17.81 -2.19
C THR A 249 -9.60 -16.82 -3.36
N ILE A 250 -10.74 -16.19 -3.64
CA ILE A 250 -10.88 -15.25 -4.76
C ILE A 250 -9.83 -14.14 -4.73
N TYR A 251 -9.42 -13.65 -3.56
CA TYR A 251 -8.43 -12.58 -3.46
C TYR A 251 -7.05 -12.97 -4.02
N SER A 252 -6.63 -14.24 -3.89
CA SER A 252 -5.40 -14.72 -4.51
C SER A 252 -5.51 -14.92 -6.02
N GLU A 253 -6.71 -15.18 -6.52
CA GLU A 253 -6.97 -15.40 -7.95
C GLU A 253 -6.99 -14.07 -8.73
N LEU A 254 -7.43 -12.98 -8.08
CA LEU A 254 -7.55 -11.64 -8.69
C LEU A 254 -6.20 -10.95 -8.93
N VAL A 255 -5.14 -11.32 -8.21
CA VAL A 255 -3.83 -10.64 -8.24
C VAL A 255 -2.79 -11.36 -9.11
N VAL A 256 -3.21 -12.34 -9.91
CA VAL A 256 -2.36 -13.05 -10.86
C VAL A 256 -2.25 -12.24 -12.17
N GLU A 257 -1.08 -12.31 -12.81
CA GLU A 257 -0.89 -11.77 -14.17
C GLU A 257 -1.97 -12.34 -15.11
N ASP A 258 -2.57 -11.48 -15.93
CA ASP A 258 -3.67 -11.81 -16.86
C ASP A 258 -4.97 -12.36 -16.25
N ALA A 259 -5.19 -12.23 -14.93
CA ALA A 259 -6.41 -12.66 -14.27
C ALA A 259 -7.68 -12.05 -14.91
N LYS A 260 -8.76 -12.85 -15.00
CA LYS A 260 -10.08 -12.41 -15.46
C LYS A 260 -11.17 -13.01 -14.56
N PRO A 261 -11.75 -12.25 -13.63
CA PRO A 261 -11.49 -10.84 -13.34
C PRO A 261 -10.10 -10.62 -12.67
N ASN A 262 -9.51 -9.44 -12.91
CA ASN A 262 -8.26 -8.95 -12.30
C ASN A 262 -8.50 -7.94 -11.15
N CYS A 263 -9.76 -7.74 -10.77
CA CYS A 263 -10.16 -6.75 -9.78
C CYS A 263 -11.42 -7.23 -9.06
N VAL A 264 -11.47 -7.08 -7.73
CA VAL A 264 -12.64 -7.48 -6.93
C VAL A 264 -13.89 -6.69 -7.34
N PHE A 265 -13.75 -5.46 -7.81
CA PHE A 265 -14.86 -4.62 -8.27
C PHE A 265 -15.39 -4.98 -9.65
N ASN A 266 -14.74 -5.91 -10.36
CA ASN A 266 -15.26 -6.50 -11.60
C ASN A 266 -16.16 -7.72 -11.34
N LEU A 267 -16.22 -8.22 -10.10
CA LEU A 267 -17.14 -9.30 -9.71
C LEU A 267 -18.61 -8.80 -9.69
N PRO A 268 -19.62 -9.69 -9.77
CA PRO A 268 -21.02 -9.30 -9.61
C PRO A 268 -21.26 -8.54 -8.30
N GLN A 269 -22.18 -7.57 -8.29
CA GLN A 269 -22.52 -6.77 -7.09
C GLN A 269 -23.05 -7.63 -5.94
N THR A 270 -23.59 -8.82 -6.23
CA THR A 270 -24.05 -9.79 -5.23
C THR A 270 -22.91 -10.63 -4.64
N HIS A 271 -21.70 -10.54 -5.19
CA HIS A 271 -20.56 -11.33 -4.74
C HIS A 271 -20.03 -10.80 -3.40
N LEU A 272 -19.97 -11.66 -2.39
CA LEU A 272 -19.62 -11.27 -1.02
C LEU A 272 -18.27 -10.56 -0.90
N ALA A 273 -17.23 -11.02 -1.62
CA ALA A 273 -15.91 -10.36 -1.60
C ALA A 273 -15.96 -8.91 -2.11
N ARG A 274 -16.83 -8.64 -3.10
CA ARG A 274 -17.03 -7.28 -3.62
C ARG A 274 -17.77 -6.42 -2.61
N ILE A 275 -18.85 -6.94 -2.03
CA ILE A 275 -19.64 -6.24 -1.00
C ILE A 275 -18.75 -5.86 0.19
N GLU A 276 -17.97 -6.82 0.71
CA GLU A 276 -17.01 -6.57 1.79
C GLU A 276 -15.98 -5.52 1.38
N SER A 277 -15.42 -5.64 0.16
CA SER A 277 -14.41 -4.73 -0.35
C SER A 277 -14.90 -3.29 -0.53
N GLU A 278 -16.08 -3.12 -1.14
CA GLU A 278 -16.71 -1.80 -1.29
C GLU A 278 -16.99 -1.17 0.08
N LYS A 279 -17.39 -1.98 1.06
CA LYS A 279 -17.71 -1.52 2.40
C LYS A 279 -16.48 -0.98 3.14
N TRP A 280 -15.44 -1.79 3.33
CA TRP A 280 -14.27 -1.31 4.08
C TRP A 280 -13.54 -0.19 3.32
N CYS A 281 -13.51 -0.23 1.98
CA CYS A 281 -12.93 0.85 1.19
C CYS A 281 -13.70 2.17 1.35
N SER A 282 -15.04 2.13 1.44
CA SER A 282 -15.85 3.33 1.70
C SER A 282 -15.52 3.95 3.05
N TYR A 283 -15.37 3.14 4.10
CA TYR A 283 -14.95 3.64 5.42
C TYR A 283 -13.57 4.31 5.37
N VAL A 284 -12.61 3.71 4.66
CA VAL A 284 -11.28 4.32 4.48
C VAL A 284 -11.39 5.63 3.69
N TYR A 285 -12.18 5.67 2.62
CA TYR A 285 -12.40 6.87 1.83
C TYR A 285 -12.99 8.01 2.67
N ASP A 286 -14.03 7.74 3.46
CA ASP A 286 -14.68 8.74 4.31
C ASP A 286 -13.74 9.28 5.40
N ARG A 287 -12.94 8.40 6.01
CA ARG A 287 -11.94 8.81 7.02
C ARG A 287 -10.84 9.67 6.43
N VAL A 288 -10.30 9.28 5.27
CA VAL A 288 -9.12 9.93 4.67
C VAL A 288 -9.48 11.25 3.98
N PHE A 289 -10.60 11.28 3.26
CA PHE A 289 -10.96 12.40 2.39
C PHE A 289 -12.02 13.31 2.99
N HIS A 290 -12.84 12.83 3.93
CA HIS A 290 -13.90 13.61 4.58
C HIS A 290 -13.69 13.80 6.10
N ASN A 291 -12.65 13.19 6.69
CA ASN A 291 -12.39 13.16 8.14
C ASN A 291 -13.58 12.62 8.96
N VAL A 292 -14.34 11.66 8.42
CA VAL A 292 -15.50 11.06 9.09
C VAL A 292 -15.11 9.71 9.70
N TYR A 293 -15.15 9.61 11.03
CA TYR A 293 -14.81 8.40 11.80
C TYR A 293 -16.06 7.79 12.46
N ASN A 294 -16.92 7.20 11.65
CA ASN A 294 -18.10 6.49 12.17
C ASN A 294 -17.67 5.19 12.87
N LYS A 295 -18.26 4.91 14.03
CA LYS A 295 -18.14 3.59 14.67
C LYS A 295 -18.84 2.54 13.80
N ILE A 296 -18.24 1.36 13.70
CA ILE A 296 -18.89 0.22 13.05
C ILE A 296 -20.03 -0.24 13.95
N GLU A 297 -21.24 -0.36 13.40
CA GLU A 297 -22.37 -0.93 14.16
C GLU A 297 -22.10 -2.40 14.52
N GLU A 298 -22.69 -2.96 15.57
CA GLU A 298 -22.41 -4.35 15.98
C GLU A 298 -22.75 -5.39 14.88
N LYS A 299 -23.83 -5.16 14.12
CA LYS A 299 -24.19 -5.95 12.93
C LYS A 299 -23.12 -5.84 11.84
N GLU A 300 -22.50 -4.67 11.78
CA GLU A 300 -21.31 -4.26 11.04
C GLU A 300 -20.12 -5.22 11.12
N ALA A 301 -19.90 -5.63 12.36
CA ALA A 301 -18.74 -6.35 12.82
C ALA A 301 -18.97 -7.85 12.93
N SER A 302 -20.20 -8.31 12.64
CA SER A 302 -20.49 -9.72 12.44
C SER A 302 -20.19 -10.12 11.00
N TYR A 303 -19.38 -11.15 10.83
CA TYR A 303 -18.94 -11.68 9.54
C TYR A 303 -19.87 -12.86 9.22
N GLY A 304 -20.62 -12.74 8.12
CA GLY A 304 -21.63 -13.71 7.65
C GLY A 304 -21.08 -14.66 6.62
#